data_AF-A0A953L6L0-F1
#
_entry.id   AF-A0A953L6L0-F1
#
_cell.length_a   1.000
_cell.length_b   1.000
_cell.length_c   1.000
_cell.angle_alpha   90.00
_cell.angle_beta   90.00
_cell.angle_gamma   90.00
#
_symmetry.space_group_name_H-M   'P 1'
#
loop_
_entity.id
_entity.type
_entity.pdbx_description
1 polymer ?
#
loop_
_entity_poly.entity_id
_entity_poly.type
_entity_poly.pdbx_seq_one_letter_code
_entity_poly.pdbx_strand_id
1 'polypeptide(L)'
;MMTQTRRWPIPLAVVLAIYVAAVWFFMQRLPVEDGERDWFASLFPRSWMAWSFPTALFFSTIFLLLALMAVWEYARPGGHPRVGILRFETTRGDRLFVSLLGSAFIHLAWLGLVGPGLWWALALSVVYAIGVFRYV
;
A
#
# COMPACT_ATOMS: atom_id res chain seq x y z
N MET A 1 0.22 36.58 -11.83
CA MET A 1 -0.01 35.14 -12.08
C MET A 1 1.21 34.38 -11.58
N MET A 2 1.18 33.86 -10.35
CA MET A 2 2.32 33.12 -9.78
C MET A 2 2.25 31.67 -10.28
N THR A 3 3.10 31.31 -11.23
CA THR A 3 3.39 29.91 -11.55
C THR A 3 4.22 29.31 -10.41
N GLN A 4 3.56 28.87 -9.34
CA GLN A 4 4.18 28.01 -8.35
C GLN A 4 4.63 26.73 -9.06
N THR A 5 5.92 26.59 -9.33
CA THR A 5 6.51 25.33 -9.79
C THR A 5 6.37 24.31 -8.67
N ARG A 6 5.26 23.55 -8.66
CA ARG A 6 5.03 22.50 -7.67
C ARG A 6 6.05 21.39 -7.87
N ARG A 7 7.05 21.33 -6.98
CA ARG A 7 8.12 20.33 -6.99
C ARG A 7 7.65 19.01 -6.38
N TRP A 8 6.54 18.46 -6.87
CA TRP A 8 5.95 17.19 -6.39
C TRP A 8 6.87 15.95 -6.46
N PRO A 9 7.93 15.89 -7.31
CA PRO A 9 8.86 14.77 -7.25
C PRO A 9 9.65 14.71 -5.93
N ILE A 10 9.87 15.85 -5.26
CA ILE A 10 10.58 15.91 -3.97
C ILE A 10 9.79 15.19 -2.86
N PRO A 11 8.54 15.57 -2.53
CA PRO A 11 7.78 14.88 -1.50
C PRO A 11 7.50 13.42 -1.87
N LEU A 12 7.35 13.08 -3.17
CA LEU A 12 7.26 11.69 -3.59
C LEU A 12 8.54 10.90 -3.23
N ALA A 13 9.71 11.42 -3.62
CA ALA A 13 10.99 10.78 -3.34
C ALA A 13 11.22 10.64 -1.83
N VAL A 14 10.86 11.65 -1.04
CA VAL A 14 10.94 11.62 0.43
C VAL A 14 10.05 10.52 1.00
N VAL A 15 8.78 10.44 0.58
CA VAL A 15 7.85 9.40 1.06
C VAL A 15 8.35 8.00 0.74
N LEU A 16 8.85 7.78 -0.49
CA LEU A 16 9.40 6.50 -0.90
C LEU A 16 10.68 6.17 -0.13
N ALA A 17 11.59 7.14 0.06
CA ALA A 17 12.81 6.94 0.82
C ALA A 17 12.52 6.60 2.29
N ILE A 18 11.55 7.28 2.92
CA ILE A 18 11.11 6.98 4.29
C ILE A 18 10.58 5.55 4.37
N TYR A 19 9.76 5.13 3.41
CA TYR A 19 9.24 3.75 3.41
C TYR A 19 10.34 2.71 3.24
N VAL A 20 11.25 2.91 2.30
CA VAL A 20 12.41 2.01 2.10
C VAL A 20 13.27 1.97 3.37
N ALA A 21 13.53 3.11 3.99
CA ALA A 21 14.28 3.17 5.25
C ALA A 21 13.55 2.45 6.39
N ALA A 22 12.23 2.56 6.48
CA ALA A 22 11.42 1.85 7.48
C ALA A 22 11.47 0.33 7.26
N VAL A 23 11.28 -0.14 6.02
CA VAL A 23 11.38 -1.58 5.68
C VAL A 23 12.77 -2.11 5.97
N TRP A 24 13.80 -1.36 5.58
CA TRP A 24 15.19 -1.70 5.86
C TRP A 24 15.45 -1.79 7.37
N PHE A 25 14.96 -0.83 8.14
CA PHE A 25 15.05 -0.84 9.59
C PHE A 25 14.39 -2.08 10.21
N PHE A 26 13.18 -2.47 9.76
CA PHE A 26 12.54 -3.69 10.24
C PHE A 26 13.31 -4.95 9.86
N MET A 27 13.87 -4.99 8.66
CA MET A 27 14.66 -6.12 8.17
C MET A 27 15.92 -6.34 9.03
N GLN A 28 16.55 -5.26 9.49
CA GLN A 28 17.70 -5.31 10.40
C GLN A 28 17.33 -5.79 11.81
N ARG A 29 16.04 -5.75 12.17
CA ARG A 29 15.51 -6.13 13.49
C ARG A 29 14.94 -7.54 13.53
N LEU A 30 14.96 -8.28 12.42
CA LEU A 30 14.48 -9.65 12.36
C LEU A 30 15.27 -10.52 13.35
N PRO A 31 14.59 -11.13 14.35
CA PRO A 31 15.23 -12.09 15.23
C PRO A 31 15.77 -13.27 14.44
N VAL A 32 16.95 -13.74 14.82
CA VAL A 32 17.57 -14.94 14.24
C VAL A 32 17.61 -16.00 15.34
N GLU A 33 16.93 -17.12 15.09
CA GLU A 33 16.85 -18.27 15.98
C GLU A 33 17.40 -19.48 15.22
N ASP A 34 18.33 -20.22 15.82
CA ASP A 34 19.03 -21.37 15.20
C ASP A 34 19.66 -21.11 13.82
N GLY A 35 20.04 -19.85 13.56
CA GLY A 35 20.64 -19.44 12.28
C GLY A 35 19.61 -19.11 11.19
N GLU A 36 18.32 -19.27 11.45
CA GLU A 36 17.22 -18.87 10.56
C GLU A 36 16.57 -17.57 11.03
N ARG A 37 16.06 -16.77 10.09
CA ARG A 37 15.30 -15.56 10.43
C ARG A 37 13.88 -15.96 10.78
N ASP A 38 13.46 -15.64 12.00
CA ASP A 38 12.08 -15.78 12.39
C ASP A 38 11.28 -14.55 11.91
N TRP A 39 10.49 -14.76 10.86
CA TRP A 39 9.66 -13.74 10.24
C TRP A 39 8.41 -13.39 11.06
N PHE A 40 8.00 -14.29 11.96
CA PHE A 40 6.76 -14.16 12.73
C PHE A 40 7.01 -13.72 14.18
N ALA A 41 8.25 -13.85 14.68
CA ALA A 41 8.65 -13.26 15.95
C ALA A 41 8.43 -11.74 15.98
N SER A 42 8.17 -11.23 17.19
CA SER A 42 8.04 -9.79 17.42
C SER A 42 9.39 -9.09 17.27
N LEU A 43 9.43 -8.04 16.44
CA LEU A 43 10.60 -7.19 16.23
C LEU A 43 10.98 -6.38 17.49
N PHE A 44 10.02 -6.16 18.39
CA PHE A 44 10.19 -5.37 19.60
C PHE A 44 9.83 -6.22 20.83
N PRO A 45 10.82 -6.61 21.66
CA PRO A 45 10.55 -7.28 22.92
C PRO A 45 9.78 -6.36 23.87
N ARG A 46 8.71 -6.87 24.51
CA ARG A 46 7.85 -6.15 25.48
C ARG A 46 7.02 -4.98 24.90
N SER A 47 6.65 -5.03 23.62
CA SER A 47 5.64 -4.13 23.07
C SER A 47 4.22 -4.56 23.43
N TRP A 48 3.29 -3.61 23.43
CA TRP A 48 1.87 -3.81 23.73
C TRP A 48 1.15 -4.73 22.71
N MET A 49 1.67 -4.80 21.49
CA MET A 49 1.24 -5.72 20.43
C MET A 49 2.46 -6.49 19.93
N ALA A 50 2.29 -7.75 19.54
CA ALA A 50 3.33 -8.52 18.88
C ALA A 50 3.57 -7.93 17.47
N TRP A 51 4.61 -7.09 17.35
CA TRP A 51 4.96 -6.44 16.09
C TRP A 51 5.83 -7.36 15.25
N SER A 52 5.20 -8.35 14.62
CA SER A 52 5.89 -9.21 13.64
C SER A 52 6.24 -8.44 12.37
N PHE A 53 7.18 -8.97 11.58
CA PHE A 53 7.59 -8.34 10.33
C PHE A 53 6.44 -8.14 9.33
N PRO A 54 5.57 -9.14 9.07
CA PRO A 54 4.39 -8.95 8.23
C PRO A 54 3.44 -7.86 8.75
N THR A 55 3.23 -7.80 10.07
CA THR A 55 2.33 -6.79 10.69
C THR A 55 2.90 -5.38 10.56
N ALA A 56 4.19 -5.21 10.86
CA ALA A 56 4.88 -3.92 10.71
C ALA A 56 4.86 -3.45 9.25
N LEU A 57 5.09 -4.37 8.30
CA LEU A 57 5.03 -4.08 6.87
C LEU A 57 3.63 -3.68 6.41
N PHE A 58 2.59 -4.37 6.88
CA PHE A 58 1.20 -4.05 6.58
C PHE A 58 0.86 -2.60 6.98
N PHE A 59 1.05 -2.24 8.25
CA PHE A 59 0.74 -0.90 8.73
C PHE A 59 1.60 0.18 8.06
N SER A 60 2.90 -0.08 7.86
CA SER A 60 3.78 0.85 7.16
C SER A 60 3.36 1.07 5.71
N THR A 61 2.82 0.04 5.06
CA THR A 61 2.27 0.14 3.70
C THR A 61 0.97 0.94 3.68
N ILE A 62 0.10 0.79 4.67
CA ILE A 62 -1.08 1.67 4.82
C ILE A 62 -0.66 3.13 4.97
N PHE A 63 0.30 3.44 5.84
CA PHE A 63 0.84 4.79 5.98
C PHE A 63 1.46 5.31 4.68
N LEU A 64 2.20 4.47 3.95
CA LEU A 64 2.72 4.80 2.64
C LEU A 64 1.59 5.18 1.67
N LEU A 65 0.55 4.35 1.55
CA LEU A 65 -0.56 4.60 0.65
C LEU A 65 -1.28 5.92 0.98
N LEU A 66 -1.50 6.20 2.27
CA LEU A 66 -2.07 7.48 2.72
C LEU A 66 -1.15 8.66 2.39
N ALA A 67 0.16 8.53 2.61
CA ALA A 67 1.12 9.57 2.27
C ALA A 67 1.20 9.81 0.76
N LEU A 68 1.16 8.75 -0.05
CA LEU A 68 1.10 8.85 -1.51
C LEU A 68 -0.16 9.57 -1.98
N MET A 69 -1.30 9.34 -1.33
CA MET A 69 -2.53 10.10 -1.61
C MET A 69 -2.38 11.59 -1.30
N ALA A 70 -1.71 11.94 -0.19
CA ALA A 70 -1.41 13.33 0.13
C ALA A 70 -0.44 13.97 -0.89
N VAL A 71 0.60 13.24 -1.31
CA VAL A 71 1.52 13.67 -2.37
C VAL A 71 0.79 13.84 -3.70
N TRP A 72 -0.13 12.94 -4.03
CA TRP A 72 -0.96 13.05 -5.23
C TRP A 72 -1.82 14.31 -5.19
N GLU A 73 -2.51 14.58 -4.09
CA GLU A 73 -3.31 15.80 -3.95
C GLU A 73 -2.45 17.07 -4.03
N TYR A 74 -1.24 17.04 -3.47
CA TYR A 74 -0.25 18.09 -3.66
C TYR A 74 0.25 18.21 -5.11
N ALA A 75 0.38 17.13 -5.86
CA ALA A 75 0.83 17.18 -7.26
C ALA A 75 -0.28 17.71 -8.19
N ARG A 76 -1.50 17.19 -8.03
CA ARG A 76 -2.68 17.54 -8.84
C ARG A 76 -3.89 17.74 -7.94
N PRO A 77 -4.15 18.98 -7.49
CA PRO A 77 -5.39 19.31 -6.79
C PRO A 77 -6.60 18.91 -7.61
N GLY A 78 -7.61 18.38 -6.96
CA GLY A 78 -8.87 18.04 -7.61
C GLY A 78 -9.29 16.61 -7.32
N GLY A 79 -9.47 16.32 -6.03
CA GLY A 79 -10.24 15.17 -5.54
C GLY A 79 -11.74 15.26 -5.83
N HIS A 80 -12.17 16.07 -6.79
CA HIS A 80 -13.58 16.22 -7.16
C HIS A 80 -14.19 14.84 -7.47
N PRO A 81 -15.39 14.57 -6.95
CA PRO A 81 -16.07 13.31 -7.21
C PRO A 81 -16.24 13.10 -8.70
N ARG A 82 -15.94 11.88 -9.17
CA ARG A 82 -16.21 11.47 -10.55
C ARG A 82 -17.30 10.42 -10.53
N VAL A 83 -18.22 10.53 -11.47
CA VAL A 83 -19.20 9.47 -11.72
C VAL A 83 -18.55 8.49 -12.69
N GLY A 84 -17.97 7.43 -12.14
CA GLY A 84 -17.40 6.33 -12.90
C GLY A 84 -18.43 5.30 -13.33
N ILE A 85 -17.96 4.14 -13.80
CA ILE A 85 -18.83 3.01 -14.23
C ILE A 85 -19.76 2.53 -13.11
N LEU A 86 -19.37 2.69 -11.84
CA LEU A 86 -20.18 2.31 -10.68
C LEU A 86 -21.41 3.21 -10.46
N ARG A 87 -21.58 4.30 -11.24
CA ARG A 87 -22.72 5.23 -11.24
C ARG A 87 -22.99 5.97 -9.92
N PHE A 88 -22.08 5.90 -8.95
CA PHE A 88 -22.06 6.80 -7.80
C PHE A 88 -20.80 7.65 -7.81
N GLU A 89 -20.84 8.75 -7.07
CA GLU A 89 -19.73 9.68 -6.92
C GLU A 89 -18.57 9.00 -6.18
N THR A 90 -17.42 8.84 -6.83
CA THR A 90 -16.21 8.31 -6.19
C THR A 90 -15.12 9.36 -6.10
N THR A 91 -14.61 9.53 -4.88
CA THR A 91 -13.38 10.29 -4.63
C THR A 91 -12.16 9.43 -4.99
N ARG A 92 -10.98 10.06 -4.98
CA ARG A 92 -9.72 9.31 -5.18
C ARG A 92 -9.50 8.28 -4.08
N GLY A 93 -9.88 8.61 -2.84
CA GLY A 93 -9.75 7.71 -1.69
C GLY A 93 -10.65 6.48 -1.84
N ASP A 94 -11.87 6.68 -2.33
CA ASP A 94 -12.82 5.58 -2.55
C ASP A 94 -12.30 4.60 -3.60
N ARG A 95 -11.68 5.10 -4.68
CA ARG A 95 -11.04 4.25 -5.70
C ARG A 95 -9.88 3.43 -5.14
N LEU A 96 -9.04 4.03 -4.30
CA LEU A 96 -8.00 3.29 -3.60
C LEU A 96 -8.59 2.19 -2.72
N PHE A 97 -9.62 2.52 -1.91
CA PHE A 97 -10.29 1.54 -1.06
C PHE A 97 -10.90 0.38 -1.84
N VAL A 98 -11.65 0.68 -2.92
CA VAL A 98 -12.24 -0.34 -3.81
C VAL A 98 -11.14 -1.21 -4.43
N SER A 99 -10.02 -0.63 -4.85
CA SER A 99 -8.91 -1.40 -5.40
C SER A 99 -8.28 -2.36 -4.38
N LEU A 100 -8.11 -1.92 -3.13
CA LEU A 100 -7.58 -2.75 -2.04
C LEU A 100 -8.56 -3.86 -1.65
N LEU A 101 -9.84 -3.53 -1.52
CA LEU A 101 -10.89 -4.48 -1.19
C LEU A 101 -11.02 -5.55 -2.28
N GLY A 102 -11.09 -5.16 -3.56
CA GLY A 102 -11.14 -6.10 -4.66
C GLY A 102 -9.88 -6.95 -4.76
N SER A 103 -8.70 -6.38 -4.51
CA SER A 103 -7.44 -7.14 -4.42
C SER A 103 -7.47 -8.20 -3.32
N ALA A 104 -8.05 -7.89 -2.15
CA ALA A 104 -8.21 -8.87 -1.08
C ALA A 104 -9.09 -10.05 -1.51
N PHE A 105 -10.22 -9.79 -2.18
CA PHE A 105 -11.08 -10.84 -2.73
C PHE A 105 -10.38 -11.67 -3.82
N ILE A 106 -9.58 -11.05 -4.69
CA ILE A 106 -8.78 -11.76 -5.69
C ILE A 106 -7.81 -12.73 -5.01
N HIS A 107 -7.12 -12.30 -3.95
CA HIS A 107 -6.20 -13.17 -3.21
C HIS A 107 -6.93 -14.32 -2.49
N LEU A 108 -8.07 -14.05 -1.87
CA LEU A 108 -8.89 -15.08 -1.23
C LEU A 108 -9.42 -16.10 -2.24
N ALA A 109 -9.92 -15.64 -3.40
CA ALA A 109 -10.36 -16.53 -4.47
C ALA A 109 -9.20 -17.37 -5.03
N TRP A 110 -8.02 -16.78 -5.18
CA TRP A 110 -6.83 -17.50 -5.64
C TRP A 110 -6.40 -18.59 -4.67
N LEU A 111 -6.39 -18.30 -3.37
CA LEU A 111 -6.09 -19.28 -2.34
C LEU A 111 -7.11 -20.44 -2.34
N GLY A 112 -8.39 -20.13 -2.54
CA GLY A 112 -9.46 -21.12 -2.55
C GLY A 112 -9.49 -22.01 -3.81
N LEU A 113 -9.02 -21.51 -4.95
CA LEU A 113 -9.17 -22.18 -6.25
C LEU A 113 -7.87 -22.70 -6.87
N VAL A 114 -6.75 -22.00 -6.68
CA VAL A 114 -5.47 -22.27 -7.36
C VAL A 114 -4.42 -22.78 -6.38
N GLY A 115 -4.27 -22.13 -5.22
CA GLY A 115 -3.34 -22.53 -4.17
C GLY A 115 -2.43 -21.42 -3.67
N PRO A 116 -1.32 -21.76 -2.96
CA PRO A 116 -0.54 -20.82 -2.15
C PRO A 116 0.39 -19.89 -2.95
N GLY A 117 0.57 -20.13 -4.26
CA GLY A 117 1.42 -19.29 -5.11
C GLY A 117 0.76 -17.95 -5.43
N LEU A 118 0.91 -16.96 -4.56
CA LEU A 118 0.20 -15.67 -4.63
C LEU A 118 0.76 -14.65 -5.64
N TRP A 119 1.92 -14.90 -6.25
CA TRP A 119 2.54 -13.93 -7.17
C TRP A 119 1.65 -13.57 -8.36
N TRP A 120 0.91 -14.53 -8.89
CA TRP A 120 -0.05 -14.29 -9.97
C TRP A 120 -1.32 -13.58 -9.49
N ALA A 121 -1.77 -13.87 -8.26
CA ALA A 121 -2.86 -13.12 -7.63
C ALA A 121 -2.49 -11.64 -7.43
N LEU A 122 -1.23 -11.37 -7.07
CA LEU A 122 -0.70 -10.02 -6.94
C LEU A 122 -0.67 -9.30 -8.29
N ALA A 123 -0.14 -9.95 -9.35
CA ALA A 123 -0.13 -9.38 -10.69
C ALA A 123 -1.55 -9.04 -11.18
N LEU A 124 -2.51 -9.95 -10.98
CA LEU A 124 -3.92 -9.73 -11.32
C LEU A 124 -4.53 -8.57 -10.51
N SER A 125 -4.21 -8.47 -9.23
CA SER A 125 -4.65 -7.38 -8.35
C SER A 125 -4.13 -6.02 -8.80
N VAL A 126 -2.89 -5.94 -9.30
CA VAL A 126 -2.32 -4.71 -9.88
C VAL A 126 -3.08 -4.30 -11.14
N VAL A 127 -3.35 -5.25 -12.05
CA VAL A 127 -4.15 -4.98 -13.26
C VAL A 127 -5.55 -4.51 -12.90
N TYR A 128 -6.19 -5.16 -11.93
CA TYR A 128 -7.50 -4.76 -11.41
C TYR A 128 -7.47 -3.34 -10.83
N ALA A 129 -6.49 -3.01 -9.99
CA ALA A 129 -6.34 -1.67 -9.42
C ALA A 129 -6.18 -0.59 -10.51
N ILE A 130 -5.36 -0.84 -11.53
CA ILE A 130 -5.22 0.07 -12.69
C ILE A 130 -6.58 0.27 -13.38
N GLY A 131 -7.34 -0.81 -13.57
CA GLY A 131 -8.70 -0.75 -14.11
C GLY A 131 -9.62 0.15 -13.27
N VAL A 132 -9.62 -0.03 -11.94
CA VAL A 132 -10.42 0.78 -11.02
C VAL A 132 -10.05 2.26 -11.15
N PHE A 133 -8.77 2.62 -11.11
CA PHE A 133 -8.35 4.03 -11.25
C PHE A 133 -8.65 4.63 -12.63
N ARG A 134 -8.81 3.81 -13.66
CA ARG A 134 -9.09 4.27 -15.03
C ARG A 134 -10.58 4.44 -15.32
N TYR A 135 -11.44 3.60 -14.74
CA TYR A 135 -12.84 3.46 -15.12
C TYR A 135 -13.83 3.87 -14.03
N VAL A 136 -13.39 3.96 -12.78
CA VAL A 136 -14.19 4.46 -11.64
C VAL A 136 -13.86 5.93 -11.42
#